data_AF-A0A133ZTV1-F1
#
_entry.id   AF-A0A133ZTV1-F1
#
_cell.length_a   1.000
_cell.length_b   1.000
_cell.length_c   1.000
_cell.angle_alpha   90.00
_cell.angle_beta   90.00
_cell.angle_gamma   90.00
#
_symmetry.space_group_name_H-M   'P 1'
#
loop_
_entity.id
_entity.type
_entity.pdbx_description
1 polymer ?
#
loop_
_entity_poly.entity_id
_entity_poly.type
_entity_poly.pdbx_seq_one_letter_code
_entity_poly.pdbx_strand_id
1 'polypeptide(L)'
;KYEDGNGKPGTEVKIPLTEKNGKKIPDGTTFESGTPGITVDKDGKVTVTIPKDKNPGEEVTGKVLVRYPDGSEEEVPVKVTVTNRDKDDYTPKYEDGNGKPGTSVDIPVSEANGKKIPDGTTYTSGTPGITVDKDGKVTVTIPKDKNPGEEVTGKVLVRYPDGSEEEVPVKVTVTPPEKLTPTLDVEQDP
;
A
#
# COMPACT_ATOMS: atom_id res chain seq x y z
N LYS A 1 -9.15 -1.06 32.15
CA LYS A 1 -9.88 -1.52 30.94
C LYS A 1 -9.07 -1.20 29.71
N TYR A 2 -9.28 -1.96 28.63
CA TYR A 2 -8.78 -1.63 27.30
C TYR A 2 -9.95 -1.13 26.46
N GLU A 3 -9.73 -0.07 25.68
CA GLU A 3 -10.69 0.32 24.65
C GLU A 3 -10.54 -0.57 23.42
N ASP A 4 -11.61 -0.67 22.63
CA ASP A 4 -11.56 -1.39 21.36
C ASP A 4 -10.59 -0.68 20.40
N GLY A 5 -9.78 -1.48 19.71
CA GLY A 5 -8.84 -1.00 18.69
C GLY A 5 -9.29 -1.33 17.27
N ASN A 6 -8.66 -0.66 16.31
CA ASN A 6 -8.83 -0.94 14.89
C ASN A 6 -7.46 -0.99 14.21
N GLY A 7 -7.28 -1.86 13.23
CA GLY A 7 -6.03 -1.93 12.47
C GLY A 7 -6.12 -2.76 11.21
N LYS A 8 -5.13 -2.58 10.35
CA LYS A 8 -5.03 -3.29 9.07
C LYS A 8 -4.38 -4.66 9.23
N PRO A 9 -4.71 -5.64 8.37
CA PRO A 9 -4.02 -6.93 8.34
C PRO A 9 -2.49 -6.77 8.29
N GLY A 10 -1.77 -7.54 9.09
CA GLY A 10 -0.30 -7.51 9.14
C GLY A 10 0.32 -6.39 9.95
N THR A 11 -0.47 -5.55 10.62
CA THR A 11 0.01 -4.42 11.43
C THR A 11 -0.16 -4.69 12.93
N GLU A 12 0.46 -3.85 13.76
CA GLU A 12 0.31 -3.86 15.22
C GLU A 12 -0.59 -2.72 15.69
N VAL A 13 -1.49 -3.02 16.63
CA VAL A 13 -2.33 -2.04 17.33
C VAL A 13 -1.91 -1.96 18.78
N LYS A 14 -1.57 -0.76 19.24
CA LYS A 14 -1.13 -0.50 20.62
C LYS A 14 -2.25 0.13 21.42
N ILE A 15 -2.71 -0.56 22.46
CA ILE A 15 -3.85 -0.14 23.29
C ILE A 15 -3.33 0.14 24.72
N PRO A 16 -3.34 1.40 25.16
CA PRO A 16 -2.94 1.73 26.53
C PRO A 16 -3.95 1.20 27.53
N LEU A 17 -3.47 0.89 28.74
CA LEU A 17 -4.34 0.57 29.86
C LEU A 17 -5.03 1.85 30.34
N THR A 18 -6.36 1.82 30.40
CA THR A 18 -7.18 2.91 30.93
C THR A 18 -7.68 2.56 32.32
N GLU A 19 -7.32 3.36 33.32
CA GLU A 19 -7.85 3.23 34.69
C GLU A 19 -9.35 3.54 34.72
N LYS A 20 -10.12 2.72 35.44
CA LYS A 20 -11.54 2.99 35.67
C LYS A 20 -11.69 3.74 36.99
N ASN A 21 -12.47 4.81 36.98
CA ASN A 21 -12.82 5.60 38.18
C ASN A 21 -11.64 6.32 38.87
N GLY A 22 -10.54 6.59 38.17
CA GLY A 22 -9.41 7.37 38.72
C GLY A 22 -8.66 6.71 39.87
N LYS A 23 -8.84 5.41 40.08
CA LYS A 23 -8.09 4.64 41.09
C LYS A 23 -6.76 4.21 40.48
N LYS A 24 -5.66 4.69 41.09
CA LYS A 24 -4.31 4.31 40.71
C LYS A 24 -4.13 2.79 40.81
N ILE A 25 -3.50 2.19 39.79
CA ILE A 25 -3.08 0.78 39.84
C ILE A 25 -2.03 0.60 40.96
N PRO A 26 -2.21 -0.37 41.87
CA PRO A 26 -1.24 -0.63 42.94
C PRO A 26 0.16 -0.96 42.41
N ASP A 27 1.19 -0.46 43.11
CA ASP A 27 2.57 -0.82 42.79
C ASP A 27 2.79 -2.32 43.07
N GLY A 28 3.40 -3.04 42.13
CA GLY A 28 3.57 -4.50 42.18
C GLY A 28 2.49 -5.29 41.45
N THR A 29 1.49 -4.64 40.84
CA THR A 29 0.59 -5.29 39.89
C THR A 29 1.36 -5.81 38.68
N THR A 30 1.04 -7.03 38.23
CA THR A 30 1.63 -7.66 37.04
C THR A 30 0.58 -7.95 35.97
N PHE A 31 1.02 -7.95 34.71
CA PHE A 31 0.18 -8.18 33.54
C PHE A 31 0.72 -9.35 32.72
N GLU A 32 -0.16 -10.25 32.32
CA GLU A 32 0.20 -11.41 31.50
C GLU A 32 -0.84 -11.62 30.40
N SER A 33 -0.42 -12.06 29.22
CA SER A 33 -1.32 -12.57 28.19
C SER A 33 -0.79 -13.88 27.65
N GLY A 34 -1.67 -14.89 27.59
CA GLY A 34 -1.40 -16.17 26.95
C GLY A 34 -1.97 -16.29 25.54
N THR A 35 -2.57 -15.21 25.01
CA THR A 35 -3.21 -15.23 23.70
C THR A 35 -2.17 -15.00 22.59
N PRO A 36 -1.98 -15.92 21.63
CA PRO A 36 -1.05 -15.73 20.53
C PRO A 36 -1.33 -14.42 19.77
N GLY A 37 -0.27 -13.65 19.50
CA GLY A 37 -0.38 -12.36 18.83
C GLY A 37 -0.81 -11.20 19.73
N ILE A 38 -1.08 -11.42 21.01
CA ILE A 38 -1.34 -10.36 22.00
C ILE A 38 -0.25 -10.38 23.05
N THR A 39 0.42 -9.24 23.21
CA THR A 39 1.43 -9.04 24.25
C THR A 39 1.03 -7.88 25.13
N VAL A 40 1.51 -7.87 26.36
CA VAL A 40 1.30 -6.79 27.32
C VAL A 40 2.62 -6.45 27.98
N ASP A 41 2.94 -5.17 28.10
CA ASP A 41 4.14 -4.74 28.80
C ASP A 41 3.90 -4.57 30.31
N LYS A 42 4.99 -4.28 31.03
CA LYS A 42 5.02 -4.03 32.47
C LYS A 42 4.15 -2.84 32.91
N ASP A 43 3.83 -1.92 32.00
CA ASP A 43 2.97 -0.76 32.25
C ASP A 43 1.49 -1.08 31.91
N GLY A 44 1.20 -2.33 31.52
CA GLY A 44 -0.11 -2.79 31.11
C GLY A 44 -0.50 -2.39 29.70
N LYS A 45 0.40 -1.80 28.90
CA LYS A 45 0.08 -1.46 27.51
C LYS A 45 0.09 -2.71 26.66
N VAL A 46 -1.02 -2.91 25.94
CA VAL A 46 -1.22 -4.06 25.07
C VAL A 46 -0.75 -3.76 23.66
N THR A 47 -0.10 -4.73 23.02
CA THR A 47 0.17 -4.73 21.58
C THR A 47 -0.47 -5.96 20.95
N VAL A 48 -1.38 -5.73 20.01
CA VAL A 48 -2.08 -6.76 19.24
C VAL A 48 -1.51 -6.80 17.83
N THR A 49 -0.96 -7.95 17.43
CA THR A 49 -0.53 -8.21 16.05
C THR A 49 -1.70 -8.78 15.25
N ILE A 50 -2.10 -8.10 14.19
CA ILE A 50 -3.18 -8.57 13.31
C ILE A 50 -2.55 -9.51 12.25
N PRO A 51 -3.00 -10.77 12.14
CA PRO A 51 -2.51 -11.67 11.10
C PRO A 51 -2.75 -11.11 9.68
N LYS A 52 -1.81 -11.38 8.77
CA LYS A 52 -1.85 -10.83 7.39
C LYS A 52 -3.01 -11.36 6.56
N ASP A 53 -3.54 -12.53 6.89
CA ASP A 53 -4.60 -13.25 6.20
C ASP A 53 -6.01 -12.87 6.67
N LYS A 54 -6.13 -12.04 7.73
CA LYS A 54 -7.42 -11.56 8.21
C LYS A 54 -8.15 -10.71 7.19
N ASN A 55 -9.48 -10.83 7.15
CA ASN A 55 -10.34 -10.00 6.32
C ASN A 55 -10.92 -8.82 7.11
N PRO A 56 -11.29 -7.72 6.43
CA PRO A 56 -11.98 -6.60 7.07
C PRO A 56 -13.25 -7.04 7.78
N GLY A 57 -13.49 -6.47 8.97
CA GLY A 57 -14.62 -6.81 9.83
C GLY A 57 -14.38 -8.00 10.77
N GLU A 58 -13.34 -8.81 10.55
CA GLU A 58 -12.96 -9.83 11.53
C GLU A 58 -12.42 -9.22 12.82
N GLU A 59 -12.48 -9.99 13.90
CA GLU A 59 -12.00 -9.55 15.22
C GLU A 59 -10.80 -10.39 15.67
N VAL A 60 -9.79 -9.73 16.24
CA VAL A 60 -8.72 -10.33 17.03
C VAL A 60 -9.03 -10.03 18.49
N THR A 61 -9.35 -11.07 19.24
CA THR A 61 -9.75 -10.96 20.64
C THR A 61 -8.84 -11.78 21.54
N GLY A 62 -8.73 -11.34 22.78
CA GLY A 62 -8.05 -12.09 23.82
C GLY A 62 -8.25 -11.45 25.18
N LYS A 63 -7.42 -11.86 26.14
CA LYS A 63 -7.51 -11.39 27.51
C LYS A 63 -6.12 -11.09 28.06
N VAL A 64 -6.09 -10.11 28.96
CA VAL A 64 -4.94 -9.83 29.82
C VAL A 64 -5.33 -10.22 31.24
N LEU A 65 -4.53 -11.08 31.84
CA LEU A 65 -4.61 -11.40 33.26
C LEU A 65 -3.86 -10.34 34.06
N VAL A 66 -4.55 -9.74 35.01
CA VAL A 66 -4.01 -8.75 35.96
C VAL A 66 -3.93 -9.41 37.32
N ARG A 67 -2.74 -9.43 37.92
CA ARG A 67 -2.53 -9.95 39.28
C ARG A 67 -2.15 -8.79 40.19
N TYR A 68 -2.90 -8.59 41.27
CA TYR A 68 -2.67 -7.51 42.23
C TYR A 68 -1.78 -7.99 43.40
N PRO A 69 -1.12 -7.07 44.12
CA PRO A 69 -0.26 -7.42 45.26
C PRO A 69 -0.99 -8.13 46.42
N ASP A 70 -2.31 -7.97 46.53
CA ASP A 70 -3.14 -8.67 47.51
C ASP A 70 -3.48 -10.11 47.09
N GLY A 71 -2.96 -10.57 45.95
CA GLY A 71 -3.19 -11.88 45.38
C GLY A 71 -4.49 -12.00 44.60
N SER A 72 -5.31 -10.94 44.51
CA SER A 72 -6.51 -10.94 43.68
C SER A 72 -6.15 -10.89 42.19
N GLU A 73 -7.05 -11.42 41.35
CA GLU A 73 -6.85 -11.53 39.91
C GLU A 73 -8.07 -11.03 39.13
N GLU A 74 -7.84 -10.46 37.96
CA GLU A 74 -8.88 -10.02 37.02
C GLU A 74 -8.45 -10.33 35.58
N GLU A 75 -9.39 -10.81 34.76
CA GLU A 75 -9.18 -10.91 33.31
C GLU A 75 -9.85 -9.73 32.59
N VAL A 76 -9.06 -8.93 31.89
CA VAL A 76 -9.54 -7.78 31.11
C VAL A 76 -9.56 -8.16 29.63
N PRO A 77 -10.71 -8.10 28.94
CA PRO A 77 -10.78 -8.41 27.52
C PRO A 77 -10.07 -7.34 26.68
N VAL A 78 -9.49 -7.79 25.57
CA VAL A 78 -8.91 -6.96 24.50
C VAL A 78 -9.60 -7.33 23.20
N LYS A 79 -9.94 -6.33 22.41
CA LYS A 79 -10.59 -6.49 21.11
C LYS A 79 -10.01 -5.53 20.10
N VAL A 80 -9.66 -6.06 18.92
CA VAL A 80 -9.26 -5.28 17.75
C VAL A 80 -10.07 -5.73 16.55
N THR A 81 -10.74 -4.79 15.89
CA THR A 81 -11.45 -5.05 14.64
C THR A 81 -10.57 -4.74 13.44
N VAL A 82 -10.52 -5.68 12.50
CA VAL A 82 -9.70 -5.58 11.29
C VAL A 82 -10.36 -4.62 10.29
N THR A 83 -9.58 -3.70 9.72
CA THR A 83 -10.03 -2.74 8.69
C THR A 83 -9.55 -3.15 7.29
N ASN A 84 -9.99 -2.42 6.26
CA ASN A 84 -9.52 -2.58 4.88
C ASN A 84 -7.99 -2.42 4.78
N ARG A 85 -7.38 -3.15 3.83
CA ARG A 85 -6.01 -2.88 3.39
C ARG A 85 -6.01 -1.67 2.47
N ASP A 86 -4.86 -1.02 2.30
CA ASP A 86 -4.74 0.11 1.37
C ASP A 86 -5.09 -0.30 -0.07
N LYS A 87 -4.64 -1.46 -0.54
CA LYS A 87 -5.02 -1.97 -1.87
C LYS A 87 -6.53 -2.16 -2.08
N ASP A 88 -7.30 -2.26 -1.00
CA ASP A 88 -8.76 -2.42 -1.08
C ASP A 88 -9.46 -1.04 -1.17
N ASP A 89 -8.78 0.04 -0.79
CA ASP A 89 -9.31 1.40 -0.75
C ASP A 89 -8.77 2.31 -1.88
N TYR A 90 -7.68 1.92 -2.55
CA TYR A 90 -7.02 2.68 -3.60
C TYR A 90 -7.04 1.94 -4.94
N THR A 91 -7.08 2.69 -6.04
CA THR A 91 -7.09 2.14 -7.39
C THR A 91 -6.19 2.98 -8.29
N PRO A 92 -4.85 2.82 -8.17
CA PRO A 92 -3.89 3.47 -9.05
C PRO A 92 -4.07 3.01 -10.51
N LYS A 93 -3.85 3.91 -11.45
CA LYS A 93 -3.95 3.64 -12.89
C LYS A 93 -2.97 4.47 -13.70
N TYR A 94 -2.61 3.92 -14.86
CA TYR A 94 -1.90 4.61 -15.93
C TYR A 94 -2.85 4.76 -17.11
N GLU A 95 -2.90 5.97 -17.67
CA GLU A 95 -3.63 6.19 -18.93
C GLU A 95 -2.85 5.59 -20.10
N ASP A 96 -3.57 5.23 -21.17
CA ASP A 96 -2.93 4.69 -22.37
C ASP A 96 -2.04 5.76 -23.04
N GLY A 97 -0.79 5.38 -23.30
CA GLY A 97 0.16 6.23 -24.01
C GLY A 97 0.19 5.95 -25.51
N ASN A 98 0.75 6.90 -26.26
CA ASN A 98 0.97 6.77 -27.69
C ASN A 98 2.36 7.31 -28.04
N GLY A 99 3.11 6.61 -28.90
CA GLY A 99 4.45 7.07 -29.28
C GLY A 99 4.97 6.42 -30.55
N LYS A 100 6.04 6.98 -31.11
CA LYS A 100 6.66 6.50 -32.34
C LYS A 100 7.74 5.44 -32.05
N PRO A 101 8.08 4.55 -33.00
CA PRO A 101 9.19 3.63 -32.85
C PRO A 101 10.49 4.36 -32.47
N GLY A 102 11.22 3.84 -31.49
CA GLY A 102 12.47 4.41 -31.01
C GLY A 102 12.34 5.61 -30.06
N THR A 103 11.14 5.96 -29.64
CA THR A 103 10.89 7.06 -28.68
C THR A 103 10.51 6.52 -27.30
N SER A 104 10.45 7.41 -26.31
CA SER A 104 9.95 7.09 -24.97
C SER A 104 8.67 7.88 -24.67
N VAL A 105 7.75 7.26 -23.94
CA VAL A 105 6.48 7.86 -23.52
C VAL A 105 6.44 7.87 -22.00
N ASP A 106 6.13 9.04 -21.45
CA ASP A 106 6.04 9.30 -20.03
C ASP A 106 4.58 9.33 -19.57
N ILE A 107 4.22 8.50 -18.60
CA ILE A 107 2.84 8.33 -18.13
C ILE A 107 2.84 8.46 -16.61
N PRO A 108 2.28 9.54 -16.04
CA PRO A 108 2.14 9.67 -14.59
C PRO A 108 1.12 8.65 -14.07
N VAL A 109 1.34 8.15 -12.85
CA VAL A 109 0.30 7.43 -12.12
C VAL A 109 -0.81 8.40 -11.71
N SER A 110 -2.05 7.93 -11.76
CA SER A 110 -3.21 8.62 -11.21
C SER A 110 -4.01 7.66 -10.33
N GLU A 111 -4.95 8.17 -9.54
CA GLU A 111 -5.86 7.36 -8.72
C GLU A 111 -7.28 7.54 -9.25
N ALA A 112 -8.00 6.44 -9.47
CA ALA A 112 -9.28 6.45 -10.19
C ALA A 112 -10.35 7.32 -9.50
N ASN A 113 -10.30 7.42 -8.17
CA ASN A 113 -11.26 8.18 -7.35
C ASN A 113 -10.72 9.54 -6.91
N GLY A 114 -9.57 9.97 -7.45
CA GLY A 114 -8.93 11.24 -7.10
C GLY A 114 -8.38 11.31 -5.67
N LYS A 115 -8.27 10.17 -4.97
CA LYS A 115 -7.64 10.13 -3.64
C LYS A 115 -6.14 10.35 -3.79
N LYS A 116 -5.54 10.99 -2.78
CA LYS A 116 -4.07 11.00 -2.66
C LYS A 116 -3.61 9.60 -2.27
N ILE A 117 -2.78 8.98 -3.10
CA ILE A 117 -2.12 7.70 -2.78
C ILE A 117 -1.30 7.87 -1.49
N PRO A 118 -1.31 6.89 -0.56
CA PRO A 118 -0.62 7.01 0.72
C PRO A 118 0.87 7.32 0.58
N ASP A 119 1.37 8.22 1.43
CA ASP A 119 2.80 8.49 1.52
C ASP A 119 3.56 7.24 1.96
N GLY A 120 4.69 6.96 1.32
CA GLY A 120 5.47 5.72 1.54
C GLY A 120 5.08 4.56 0.62
N THR A 121 4.09 4.74 -0.26
CA THR A 121 3.84 3.83 -1.38
C THR A 121 5.08 3.76 -2.29
N THR A 122 5.43 2.56 -2.73
CA THR A 122 6.57 2.32 -3.62
C THR A 122 6.13 1.67 -4.93
N TYR A 123 6.88 1.95 -5.99
CA TYR A 123 6.58 1.52 -7.34
C TYR A 123 7.78 0.79 -7.94
N THR A 124 7.56 -0.38 -8.53
CA THR A 124 8.62 -1.13 -9.21
C THR A 124 8.08 -1.76 -10.48
N SER A 125 8.95 -1.92 -11.48
CA SER A 125 8.64 -2.70 -12.68
C SER A 125 9.83 -3.57 -13.05
N GLY A 126 9.56 -4.83 -13.35
CA GLY A 126 10.55 -5.77 -13.91
C GLY A 126 10.44 -5.92 -15.43
N THR A 127 9.54 -5.18 -16.08
CA THR A 127 9.29 -5.33 -17.52
C THR A 127 10.37 -4.60 -18.33
N PRO A 128 11.12 -5.29 -19.23
CA PRO A 128 12.13 -4.66 -20.05
C PRO A 128 11.57 -3.50 -20.89
N GLY A 129 12.28 -2.38 -20.93
CA GLY A 129 11.85 -1.17 -21.64
C GLY A 129 10.83 -0.33 -20.88
N ILE A 130 10.40 -0.74 -19.68
CA ILE A 130 9.53 0.03 -18.79
C ILE A 130 10.30 0.34 -17.52
N THR A 131 10.35 1.61 -17.16
CA THR A 131 10.92 2.08 -15.90
C THR A 131 9.89 2.90 -15.15
N VAL A 132 10.01 2.95 -13.82
CA VAL A 132 9.12 3.73 -12.96
C VAL A 132 9.96 4.47 -11.93
N ASP A 133 9.65 5.74 -11.69
CA ASP A 133 10.32 6.54 -10.69
C ASP A 133 9.65 6.46 -9.31
N LYS A 134 10.23 7.17 -8.33
CA LYS A 134 9.73 7.20 -6.94
C LYS A 134 8.33 7.80 -6.79
N ASP A 135 7.90 8.63 -7.74
CA ASP A 135 6.59 9.29 -7.73
C ASP A 135 5.56 8.46 -8.51
N GLY A 136 5.97 7.27 -8.99
CA GLY A 136 5.13 6.37 -9.77
C GLY A 136 4.95 6.83 -11.21
N LYS A 137 5.76 7.76 -11.74
CA LYS A 137 5.73 8.08 -13.17
C LYS A 137 6.46 6.99 -13.94
N VAL A 138 5.78 6.45 -14.94
CA VAL A 138 6.32 5.42 -15.82
C VAL A 138 6.93 6.05 -17.07
N THR A 139 8.06 5.53 -17.50
CA THR A 139 8.65 5.79 -18.82
C THR A 139 8.71 4.48 -19.60
N VAL A 140 7.98 4.42 -20.71
CA VAL A 140 7.96 3.29 -21.64
C VAL A 140 8.81 3.61 -22.85
N THR A 141 9.82 2.79 -23.14
CA THR A 141 10.65 2.91 -24.35
C THR A 141 10.10 2.01 -25.44
N ILE A 142 9.77 2.58 -26.59
CA ILE A 142 9.27 1.87 -27.76
C ILE A 142 10.47 1.40 -28.60
N PRO A 143 10.64 0.09 -28.84
CA PRO A 143 11.70 -0.39 -29.72
C PRO A 143 11.58 0.18 -31.14
N LYS A 144 12.72 0.38 -31.81
CA LYS A 144 12.79 1.01 -33.16
C LYS A 144 12.16 0.16 -34.27
N ASP A 145 12.09 -1.15 -34.06
CA ASP A 145 11.59 -2.16 -35.00
C ASP A 145 10.09 -2.41 -34.87
N LYS A 146 9.40 -1.73 -33.94
CA LYS A 146 7.95 -1.84 -33.78
C LYS A 146 7.20 -1.20 -34.94
N ASN A 147 6.15 -1.88 -35.41
CA ASN A 147 5.26 -1.34 -36.43
C ASN A 147 4.12 -0.51 -35.81
N PRO A 148 3.56 0.48 -36.55
CA PRO A 148 2.37 1.19 -36.12
C PRO A 148 1.20 0.23 -35.85
N GLY A 149 0.49 0.47 -34.74
CA GLY A 149 -0.60 -0.36 -34.24
C GLY A 149 -0.17 -1.47 -33.28
N GLU A 150 1.13 -1.76 -33.15
CA GLU A 150 1.63 -2.65 -32.11
C GLU A 150 1.53 -2.01 -30.71
N GLU A 151 1.47 -2.85 -29.69
CA GLU A 151 1.41 -2.42 -28.30
C GLU A 151 2.69 -2.80 -27.55
N VAL A 152 3.15 -1.90 -26.68
CA VAL A 152 4.15 -2.17 -25.64
C VAL A 152 3.41 -2.17 -24.30
N THR A 153 3.34 -3.33 -23.66
CA THR A 153 2.61 -3.51 -22.41
C THR A 153 3.52 -3.99 -21.29
N GLY A 154 3.13 -3.69 -20.06
CA GLY A 154 3.79 -4.21 -18.87
C GLY A 154 2.98 -3.92 -17.63
N LYS A 155 3.64 -4.10 -16.49
CA LYS A 155 3.00 -3.91 -15.19
C LYS A 155 3.92 -3.15 -14.24
N VAL A 156 3.32 -2.38 -13.35
CA VAL A 156 3.97 -1.76 -12.20
C VAL A 156 3.42 -2.42 -10.95
N LEU A 157 4.29 -2.98 -10.13
CA LEU A 157 3.95 -3.44 -8.78
C LEU A 157 3.91 -2.22 -7.86
N VAL A 158 2.75 -1.97 -7.29
CA VAL A 158 2.49 -0.93 -6.28
C VAL A 158 2.47 -1.59 -4.92
N ARG A 159 3.29 -1.08 -3.99
CA ARG A 159 3.36 -1.58 -2.62
C ARG A 159 3.07 -0.46 -1.63
N TYR A 160 2.00 -0.62 -0.86
CA TYR A 160 1.52 0.34 0.12
C TYR A 160 2.27 0.25 1.46
N PRO A 161 2.16 1.28 2.33
CA PRO A 161 2.79 1.28 3.66
C PRO A 161 2.33 0.14 4.57
N ASP A 162 1.07 -0.30 4.46
CA ASP A 162 0.55 -1.46 5.18
C ASP A 162 1.11 -2.81 4.67
N GLY A 163 1.93 -2.77 3.62
CA GLY A 163 2.54 -3.92 2.96
C GLY A 163 1.61 -4.66 2.01
N SER A 164 0.39 -4.18 1.80
CA SER A 164 -0.47 -4.67 0.73
C SER A 164 0.07 -4.24 -0.64
N GLU A 165 -0.21 -5.07 -1.65
CA GLU A 165 0.39 -4.93 -2.98
C GLU A 165 -0.67 -5.19 -4.07
N GLU A 166 -0.51 -4.51 -5.21
CA GLU A 166 -1.28 -4.74 -6.43
C GLU A 166 -0.43 -4.47 -7.68
N GLU A 167 -0.80 -5.08 -8.82
CA GLU A 167 -0.15 -4.82 -10.10
C GLU A 167 -1.05 -3.95 -10.99
N VAL A 168 -0.51 -2.82 -11.45
CA VAL A 168 -1.21 -1.88 -12.34
C VAL A 168 -0.69 -2.04 -13.76
N PRO A 169 -1.55 -2.27 -14.77
CA PRO A 169 -1.12 -2.40 -16.15
C PRO A 169 -0.68 -1.05 -16.73
N VAL A 170 0.27 -1.11 -17.66
CA VAL A 170 0.72 0.01 -18.50
C VAL A 170 0.62 -0.41 -19.95
N LYS A 171 0.16 0.49 -20.81
CA LYS A 171 0.01 0.26 -22.25
C LYS A 171 0.42 1.49 -23.04
N VAL A 172 1.22 1.27 -24.09
CA VAL A 172 1.55 2.26 -25.11
C VAL A 172 1.30 1.69 -26.49
N THR A 173 0.53 2.40 -27.31
CA THR A 173 0.28 2.05 -28.70
C THR A 173 1.26 2.77 -29.62
N VAL A 174 1.86 2.03 -30.55
CA VAL A 174 2.82 2.57 -31.51
C VAL A 174 2.10 3.32 -32.62
N THR A 175 2.44 4.58 -32.84
CA THR A 175 1.86 5.43 -33.88
C THR A 175 2.76 5.53 -35.12
N PRO A 176 2.20 5.86 -36.29
CA PRO A 176 2.99 6.06 -37.50
C PRO A 176 4.06 7.14 -37.32
N PRO A 177 5.25 6.98 -37.94
CA PRO A 177 6.21 8.08 -38.03
C PRO A 177 5.59 9.26 -38.80
N GLU A 178 6.02 10.48 -38.48
CA GLU A 178 5.63 11.65 -39.27
C GLU A 178 6.06 11.45 -40.72
N LYS A 179 5.12 11.59 -41.67
CA LYS A 179 5.49 11.70 -43.08
C LYS A 179 6.29 12.98 -43.24
N LEU A 180 7.59 12.86 -43.52
CA LEU A 180 8.35 13.96 -44.07
C LEU A 180 7.73 14.27 -45.44
N THR A 181 7.06 15.40 -45.57
CA THR A 181 6.77 15.96 -46.89
C THR A 181 8.11 16.37 -47.51
N PRO A 182 8.54 15.78 -48.64
CA PRO A 182 9.72 16.28 -49.31
C PRO A 182 9.47 17.73 -49.74
N THR A 183 10.30 18.65 -49.25
CA THR A 183 10.39 20.00 -49.81
C THR A 183 11.01 19.83 -51.19
N LEU A 184 10.23 19.99 -52.26
CA LEU A 184 10.78 20.10 -53.60
C LEU A 184 11.49 21.46 -53.64
N ASP A 185 12.82 21.46 -53.46
CA ASP A 185 13.64 22.58 -53.89
C ASP A 185 13.59 22.60 -55.42
N VAL A 186 12.69 23.41 -55.96
CA VAL A 186 12.72 23.74 -57.39
C VAL A 186 13.91 24.66 -57.57
N GLU A 187 15.06 24.08 -57.91
CA GLU A 187 16.18 24.81 -58.51
C GLU A 187 15.64 25.48 -59.79
N GLN A 188 15.35 26.77 -59.71
CA GLN A 188 15.16 27.60 -60.90
C GLN A 188 16.55 27.84 -61.47
N ASP A 189 16.91 27.02 -62.46
CA ASP A 189 18.09 27.26 -63.29
C ASP A 189 17.88 28.59 -64.05
N PRO A 190 18.84 29.53 -64.02
CA PRO A 190 18.66 30.93 -64.43
C PRO A 190 18.58 31.16 -65.95
#